data_AF-A0A1S8Y2G7-F1
#
_entry.id   AF-A0A1S8Y2G7-F1
#
_cell.length_a   1.000
_cell.length_b   1.000
_cell.length_c   1.000
_cell.angle_alpha   90.00
_cell.angle_beta   90.00
_cell.angle_gamma   90.00
#
_symmetry.space_group_name_H-M   'P 1'
#
loop_
_entity.id
_entity.type
_entity.pdbx_description
1 polymer ?
#
loop_
_entity_poly.entity_id
_entity_poly.type
_entity_poly.pdbx_seq_one_letter_code
_entity_poly.pdbx_strand_id
1 'polypeptide(L)'
;MVALLLAPLLTGCSIGDVRRPPPDRTAPSPRPTVIEPSPSPPAPAVELRDVRVPVGKGYERPYVEFVTAEQAYALFASCPAERDCPAVLYATVDGGRSWRRLVLPRVVAENPQLYAVPGVLMLLAEPHGRYTSTDGGRTFAHTNGDQEPVAWRAAQGRFQIDYPTGRVVRWAGLRATPLPAKPPVPAPHGVVEARGLLVVAGVDGGKPYAAVSTDRGRTWQSTPVPVPDGEVGVVRPMVGPDGEARLVGWPPDRSGFPALWRYLGRWVAVPAAGHPARADSVVPLTTGRFAVNGPDGAGVVADGRYDRLDWPVAPKHYLTLLADGTLVGRAPDEVLLATGPVGNRRWVRVVLAPA
;
A
#
# COMPACT_ATOMS: atom_id res chain seq x y z
N MET A 1 60.51 -38.61 -8.14
CA MET A 1 59.89 -39.44 -7.10
C MET A 1 58.38 -39.26 -7.21
N VAL A 2 57.73 -40.27 -7.80
CA VAL A 2 56.29 -40.59 -7.92
C VAL A 2 55.29 -39.48 -8.27
N ALA A 3 54.77 -39.57 -9.50
CA ALA A 3 53.54 -38.95 -9.98
C ALA A 3 52.31 -39.78 -9.57
N LEU A 4 51.15 -39.15 -9.37
CA LEU A 4 49.86 -39.83 -9.59
C LEU A 4 48.77 -38.83 -10.03
N LEU A 5 48.35 -38.98 -11.29
CA LEU A 5 47.12 -38.44 -11.87
C LEU A 5 45.90 -39.21 -11.32
N LEU A 6 44.74 -38.56 -11.21
CA LEU A 6 43.43 -39.22 -11.26
C LEU A 6 42.34 -38.24 -11.74
N ALA A 7 41.75 -38.58 -12.88
CA ALA A 7 40.49 -38.08 -13.43
C ALA A 7 39.76 -39.30 -14.05
N PRO A 8 38.51 -39.17 -14.54
CA PRO A 8 37.24 -39.15 -13.82
C PRO A 8 36.38 -40.42 -14.10
N LEU A 9 35.36 -40.72 -13.28
CA LEU A 9 34.37 -41.77 -13.58
C LEU A 9 32.99 -41.14 -13.84
N LEU A 10 32.61 -41.16 -15.11
CA LEU A 10 31.25 -40.90 -15.60
C LEU A 10 30.43 -42.19 -15.46
N THR A 11 29.41 -42.19 -14.61
CA THR A 11 28.39 -43.26 -14.62
C THR A 11 27.21 -42.81 -15.48
N GLY A 12 27.14 -43.36 -16.69
CA GLY A 12 25.95 -43.30 -17.54
C GLY A 12 24.88 -44.26 -17.05
N CYS A 13 23.66 -43.76 -16.83
CA CYS A 13 22.49 -44.61 -16.63
C CYS A 13 21.95 -45.07 -17.99
N SER A 14 21.85 -46.39 -18.13
CA SER A 14 21.36 -47.15 -19.27
C SER A 14 19.91 -46.77 -19.63
N ILE A 15 19.67 -46.56 -20.93
CA ILE A 15 18.34 -46.48 -21.54
C ILE A 15 17.79 -47.90 -21.57
N GLY A 16 16.87 -48.21 -20.65
CA GLY A 16 16.12 -49.45 -20.64
C GLY A 16 15.14 -49.53 -21.81
N ASP A 17 15.24 -50.62 -22.55
CA ASP A 17 14.46 -50.97 -23.74
C ASP A 17 12.99 -51.27 -23.35
N VAL A 18 12.07 -50.30 -23.51
CA VAL A 18 10.63 -50.49 -23.23
C VAL A 18 9.93 -50.97 -24.51
N ARG A 19 9.91 -52.29 -24.72
CA ARG A 19 8.97 -52.89 -25.69
C ARG A 19 7.56 -52.84 -25.10
N ARG A 20 6.76 -51.86 -25.51
CA ARG A 20 5.31 -51.85 -25.23
C ARG A 20 4.63 -52.94 -26.08
N PRO A 21 3.76 -53.78 -25.48
CA PRO A 21 2.85 -54.62 -26.25
C PRO A 21 1.91 -53.74 -27.10
N PRO A 22 1.50 -54.19 -28.29
CA PRO A 22 0.49 -53.49 -29.07
C PRO A 22 -0.84 -53.42 -28.29
N PRO A 23 -1.58 -52.30 -28.40
CA PRO A 23 -2.82 -52.13 -27.66
C PRO A 23 -3.86 -53.17 -28.09
N ASP A 24 -4.41 -53.86 -27.11
CA ASP A 24 -5.52 -54.79 -27.26
C ASP A 24 -6.77 -54.03 -27.71
N ARG A 25 -7.21 -54.28 -28.94
CA ARG A 25 -8.37 -53.62 -29.56
C ARG A 25 -9.71 -54.14 -29.07
N THR A 26 -9.73 -55.07 -28.11
CA THR A 26 -10.97 -55.62 -27.54
C THR A 26 -11.37 -55.03 -26.19
N ALA A 27 -10.60 -54.08 -25.64
CA ALA A 27 -10.96 -53.40 -24.41
C ALA A 27 -12.15 -52.43 -24.64
N PRO A 28 -13.27 -52.56 -23.87
CA PRO A 28 -14.37 -51.61 -23.96
C PRO A 28 -13.94 -50.21 -23.50
N SER A 29 -14.28 -49.18 -24.27
CA SER A 29 -13.96 -47.78 -23.96
C SER A 29 -14.47 -47.41 -22.55
N PRO A 30 -13.63 -46.85 -21.67
CA PRO A 30 -14.10 -46.34 -20.38
C PRO A 30 -15.11 -45.22 -20.62
N ARG A 31 -16.29 -45.32 -20.01
CA ARG A 31 -17.29 -44.23 -19.99
C ARG A 31 -16.65 -42.97 -19.42
N PRO A 32 -17.02 -41.78 -19.92
CA PRO A 32 -16.60 -40.52 -19.32
C PRO A 32 -17.01 -40.52 -17.84
N THR A 33 -16.03 -40.44 -16.95
CA THR A 33 -16.28 -40.15 -15.54
C THR A 33 -16.81 -38.72 -15.49
N VAL A 34 -18.06 -38.55 -15.05
CA VAL A 34 -18.59 -37.24 -14.70
C VAL A 34 -17.76 -36.77 -13.50
N ILE A 35 -16.81 -35.87 -13.75
CA ILE A 35 -16.09 -35.18 -12.68
C ILE A 35 -17.08 -34.15 -12.14
N GLU A 36 -17.66 -34.44 -10.96
CA GLU A 36 -18.37 -33.40 -10.22
C GLU A 36 -17.40 -32.24 -9.97
N PRO A 37 -17.82 -30.98 -10.23
CA PRO A 37 -16.98 -29.83 -9.94
C PRO A 37 -16.61 -29.86 -8.46
N SER A 38 -15.31 -29.83 -8.17
CA SER A 38 -14.84 -29.71 -6.79
C SER A 38 -15.48 -28.46 -6.16
N PRO A 39 -16.04 -28.56 -4.95
CA PRO A 39 -16.63 -27.40 -4.29
C PRO A 39 -15.56 -26.32 -4.14
N SER A 40 -15.90 -25.09 -4.51
CA SER A 40 -15.04 -23.94 -4.32
C SER A 40 -14.59 -23.87 -2.86
N PRO A 41 -13.32 -23.51 -2.57
CA PRO A 41 -12.86 -23.34 -1.20
C PRO A 41 -13.78 -22.37 -0.46
N PRO A 42 -14.11 -22.63 0.82
CA PRO A 42 -14.93 -21.72 1.59
C PRO A 42 -14.29 -20.33 1.63
N ALA A 43 -15.12 -19.30 1.50
CA ALA A 43 -14.67 -17.92 1.61
C ALA A 43 -13.84 -17.71 2.89
N PRO A 44 -12.79 -16.88 2.87
CA PRO A 44 -11.95 -16.67 4.03
C PRO A 44 -12.80 -16.22 5.23
N ALA A 45 -12.63 -16.87 6.38
CA ALA A 45 -13.31 -16.48 7.60
C ALA A 45 -12.89 -15.04 7.97
N VAL A 46 -13.88 -14.15 8.13
CA VAL A 46 -13.67 -12.75 8.51
C VAL A 46 -14.11 -12.58 9.96
N GLU A 47 -13.18 -12.20 10.84
CA GLU A 47 -13.50 -11.81 12.21
C GLU A 47 -14.23 -10.46 12.18
N LEU A 48 -15.46 -10.40 12.69
CA LEU A 48 -16.19 -9.14 12.85
C LEU A 48 -15.91 -8.54 14.24
N ARG A 49 -15.45 -7.29 14.25
CA ARG A 49 -15.31 -6.44 15.44
C ARG A 49 -16.27 -5.25 15.30
N ASP A 50 -17.51 -5.44 15.74
CA ASP A 50 -18.52 -4.37 15.81
C ASP A 50 -18.53 -3.79 17.24
N VAL A 51 -18.16 -2.52 17.36
CA VAL A 51 -18.11 -1.81 18.63
C VAL A 51 -18.94 -0.54 18.56
N ARG A 52 -19.73 -0.33 19.61
CA ARG A 52 -20.52 0.89 19.82
C ARG A 52 -19.90 1.72 20.92
N VAL A 53 -19.70 3.01 20.67
CA VAL A 53 -19.07 3.93 21.62
C VAL A 53 -19.96 5.11 21.98
N PRO A 54 -19.89 5.62 23.23
CA PRO A 54 -20.71 6.74 23.66
C PRO A 54 -20.18 8.07 23.10
N VAL A 55 -20.82 8.60 22.06
CA VAL A 55 -20.50 9.92 21.47
C VAL A 55 -21.63 10.96 21.63
N GLY A 56 -22.85 10.51 21.95
CA GLY A 56 -24.04 11.36 21.98
C GLY A 56 -24.81 11.34 20.65
N LYS A 57 -26.00 11.95 20.63
CA LYS A 57 -26.84 12.01 19.42
C LYS A 57 -26.28 13.03 18.41
N GLY A 58 -26.47 12.76 17.12
CA GLY A 58 -26.15 13.70 16.03
C GLY A 58 -24.74 13.56 15.43
N TYR A 59 -23.90 12.68 15.96
CA TYR A 59 -22.61 12.37 15.34
C TYR A 59 -22.76 11.45 14.14
N GLU A 60 -21.98 11.74 13.10
CA GLU A 60 -21.87 10.90 11.92
C GLU A 60 -20.98 9.66 12.19
N ARG A 61 -20.82 8.81 11.17
CA ARG A 61 -19.87 7.69 11.23
C ARG A 61 -18.43 8.25 11.35
N PRO A 62 -17.56 7.61 12.13
CA PRO A 62 -16.23 8.13 12.36
C PRO A 62 -15.33 7.95 11.13
N TYR A 63 -14.38 8.87 10.97
CA TYR A 63 -13.19 8.61 10.17
C TYR A 63 -12.23 7.74 11.01
N VAL A 64 -11.88 6.53 10.54
CA VAL A 64 -11.02 5.58 11.27
C VAL A 64 -9.70 5.36 10.56
N GLU A 65 -8.58 5.73 11.18
CA GLU A 65 -7.23 5.62 10.61
C GLU A 65 -6.40 4.59 11.40
N PHE A 66 -6.07 3.47 10.75
CA PHE A 66 -5.17 2.44 11.31
C PHE A 66 -3.71 2.76 11.02
N VAL A 67 -2.87 2.60 12.05
CA VAL A 67 -1.42 2.81 11.98
C VAL A 67 -0.67 1.48 11.89
N THR A 68 -1.20 0.46 12.58
CA THR A 68 -0.79 -0.94 12.55
C THR A 68 -2.04 -1.81 12.56
N ALA A 69 -1.90 -3.14 12.51
CA ALA A 69 -3.05 -4.04 12.70
C ALA A 69 -3.78 -3.86 14.05
N GLU A 70 -3.09 -3.34 15.08
CA GLU A 70 -3.60 -3.25 16.44
C GLU A 70 -3.93 -1.82 16.86
N GLN A 71 -3.22 -0.82 16.33
CA GLN A 71 -3.34 0.57 16.74
C GLN A 71 -4.11 1.39 15.69
N ALA A 72 -5.16 2.08 16.13
CA ALA A 72 -5.90 3.01 15.30
C ALA A 72 -6.50 4.16 16.10
N TYR A 73 -6.94 5.19 15.37
CA TYR A 73 -7.65 6.33 15.90
C TYR A 73 -8.96 6.52 15.14
N ALA A 74 -9.98 7.02 15.82
CA ALA A 74 -11.28 7.29 15.23
C ALA A 74 -11.77 8.68 15.62
N LEU A 75 -12.10 9.50 14.64
CA LEU A 75 -12.64 10.85 14.84
C LEU A 75 -14.11 10.86 14.44
N PHE A 76 -14.97 11.09 15.41
CA PHE A 76 -16.37 11.42 15.19
C PHE A 76 -16.50 12.93 15.10
N ALA A 77 -17.28 13.41 14.13
CA ALA A 77 -17.67 14.80 14.04
C ALA A 77 -19.20 14.88 13.83
N SER A 78 -19.80 15.93 14.35
CA SER A 78 -21.16 16.33 14.00
C SER A 78 -21.04 17.74 13.44
N CYS A 79 -21.27 17.89 12.15
CA CYS A 79 -21.21 19.19 11.49
C CYS A 79 -22.65 19.62 11.17
N PRO A 80 -23.34 20.36 12.06
CA PRO A 80 -24.53 21.08 11.63
C PRO A 80 -24.15 22.00 10.45
N ALA A 81 -25.11 22.53 9.70
CA ALA A 81 -24.84 23.41 8.55
C ALA A 81 -24.03 24.70 8.88
N GLU A 82 -23.61 24.87 10.15
CA GLU A 82 -22.76 25.92 10.67
C GLU A 82 -21.32 25.42 10.89
N ARG A 83 -20.40 26.38 10.91
CA ARG A 83 -18.93 26.23 11.00
C ARG A 83 -18.39 25.63 12.31
N ASP A 84 -19.24 25.17 13.22
CA ASP A 84 -18.81 24.64 14.51
C ASP A 84 -19.14 23.14 14.58
N CYS A 85 -18.21 22.30 14.11
CA CYS A 85 -18.35 20.85 14.21
C CYS A 85 -17.79 20.34 15.54
N PRO A 86 -18.63 19.99 16.54
CA PRO A 86 -18.15 19.24 17.69
C PRO A 86 -17.58 17.87 17.26
N ALA A 87 -16.48 17.49 17.90
CA ALA A 87 -15.74 16.27 17.59
C ALA A 87 -15.33 15.48 18.84
N VAL A 88 -15.25 14.16 18.69
CA VAL A 88 -14.79 13.23 19.73
C VAL A 88 -13.78 12.25 19.13
N LEU A 89 -12.68 12.05 19.84
CA LEU A 89 -11.59 11.17 19.43
C LEU A 89 -11.55 9.91 20.28
N TYR A 90 -11.36 8.78 19.62
CA TYR A 90 -11.14 7.47 20.21
C TYR A 90 -9.83 6.86 19.69
N ALA A 91 -9.26 5.96 20.47
CA ALA A 91 -8.13 5.13 20.08
C ALA A 91 -8.36 3.67 20.46
N THR A 92 -7.77 2.77 19.68
CA THR A 92 -7.66 1.34 19.98
C THR A 92 -6.19 0.92 19.94
N VAL A 93 -5.88 -0.12 20.70
CA VAL A 93 -4.56 -0.78 20.75
C VAL A 93 -4.69 -2.30 20.65
N ASP A 94 -5.89 -2.79 20.32
CA ASP A 94 -6.26 -4.22 20.21
C ASP A 94 -6.99 -4.54 18.88
N GLY A 95 -6.74 -3.68 17.89
CA GLY A 95 -7.23 -3.81 16.52
C GLY A 95 -8.73 -3.54 16.41
N GLY A 96 -9.25 -2.67 17.27
CA GLY A 96 -10.64 -2.24 17.25
C GLY A 96 -11.60 -3.16 18.02
N ARG A 97 -11.11 -4.04 18.89
CA ARG A 97 -11.97 -4.82 19.81
C ARG A 97 -12.49 -3.95 20.94
N SER A 98 -11.69 -3.01 21.39
CA SER A 98 -12.09 -1.99 22.34
C SER A 98 -11.56 -0.62 21.92
N TRP A 99 -12.30 0.41 22.32
CA TRP A 99 -12.02 1.80 21.97
C TRP A 99 -12.08 2.67 23.22
N ARG A 100 -11.02 3.43 23.45
CA ARG A 100 -10.89 4.36 24.57
C ARG A 100 -10.99 5.78 24.08
N ARG A 101 -11.86 6.57 24.70
CA ARG A 101 -11.98 8.01 24.43
C ARG A 101 -10.68 8.72 24.81
N LEU A 102 -10.20 9.59 23.94
CA LEU A 102 -9.06 10.46 24.18
C LEU A 102 -9.53 11.90 24.46
N VAL A 103 -8.66 12.67 25.10
CA VAL A 103 -8.89 14.10 25.30
C VAL A 103 -8.54 14.82 24.01
N LEU A 104 -9.54 15.45 23.38
CA LEU A 104 -9.34 16.24 22.18
C LEU A 104 -8.91 17.67 22.58
N PRO A 105 -7.79 18.20 22.06
CA PRO A 105 -7.32 19.53 22.45
C PRO A 105 -8.26 20.65 22.02
N ARG A 106 -9.05 20.42 20.96
CA ARG A 106 -10.14 21.30 20.51
C ARG A 106 -11.38 20.48 20.19
N VAL A 107 -12.41 20.67 21.00
CA VAL A 107 -13.65 19.90 20.90
C VAL A 107 -14.60 20.37 19.79
N VAL A 108 -14.40 21.59 19.28
CA VAL A 108 -15.20 22.19 18.19
C VAL A 108 -14.23 22.81 17.18
N ALA A 109 -14.46 22.57 15.89
CA ALA A 109 -13.70 23.13 14.77
C ALA A 109 -14.54 23.12 13.49
N GLU A 110 -14.17 23.94 12.49
CA GLU A 110 -14.86 24.03 11.20
C GLU A 110 -14.75 22.77 10.36
N ASN A 111 -13.60 22.12 10.44
CA ASN A 111 -13.26 21.00 9.58
C ASN A 111 -12.27 20.09 10.33
N PRO A 112 -12.76 19.35 11.35
CA PRO A 112 -11.90 18.49 12.13
C PRO A 112 -11.47 17.30 11.29
N GLN A 113 -10.15 17.13 11.10
CA GLN A 113 -9.58 16.01 10.34
C GLN A 113 -8.57 15.23 11.17
N LEU A 114 -8.46 13.94 10.86
CA LEU A 114 -7.60 12.99 11.55
C LEU A 114 -6.58 12.40 10.57
N TYR A 115 -5.32 12.42 10.97
CA TYR A 115 -4.23 11.74 10.26
C TYR A 115 -3.37 10.97 11.26
N ALA A 116 -2.99 9.75 10.91
CA ALA A 116 -2.16 8.93 11.79
C ALA A 116 -1.14 8.12 10.98
N VAL A 117 0.09 8.09 11.49
CA VAL A 117 1.22 7.32 10.96
C VAL A 117 2.00 6.75 12.14
N PRO A 118 2.93 5.81 11.94
CA PRO A 118 3.71 5.24 13.04
C PRO A 118 4.35 6.32 13.93
N GLY A 119 3.98 6.32 15.21
CA GLY A 119 4.50 7.25 16.22
C GLY A 119 3.91 8.66 16.20
N VAL A 120 3.00 9.01 15.29
CA VAL A 120 2.42 10.35 15.20
C VAL A 120 0.92 10.32 14.91
N LEU A 121 0.16 11.00 15.76
CA LEU A 121 -1.24 11.37 15.54
C LEU A 121 -1.30 12.87 15.27
N MET A 122 -1.89 13.28 14.15
CA MET A 122 -2.14 14.68 13.82
C MET A 122 -3.63 14.94 13.66
N LEU A 123 -4.08 16.03 14.26
CA LEU A 123 -5.42 16.57 14.12
C LEU A 123 -5.32 17.94 13.46
N LEU A 124 -6.11 18.15 12.41
CA LEU A 124 -6.38 19.48 11.89
C LEU A 124 -7.69 19.96 12.50
N ALA A 125 -7.69 21.15 13.08
CA ALA A 125 -8.88 21.76 13.68
C ALA A 125 -8.95 23.20 13.19
N GLU A 126 -9.45 23.42 11.98
CA GLU A 126 -9.57 24.76 11.41
C GLU A 126 -10.60 25.61 12.19
N PRO A 127 -10.39 26.93 12.35
CA PRO A 127 -9.19 27.70 12.00
C PRO A 127 -8.09 27.64 13.08
N HIS A 128 -8.26 26.81 14.10
CA HIS A 128 -7.40 26.72 15.29
C HIS A 128 -6.05 26.01 15.09
N GLY A 129 -5.69 25.64 13.85
CA GLY A 129 -4.39 25.07 13.50
C GLY A 129 -4.28 23.55 13.66
N ARG A 130 -3.04 23.08 13.82
CA ARG A 130 -2.71 21.64 13.85
C ARG A 130 -2.26 21.21 15.24
N TYR A 131 -2.70 20.04 15.67
CA TYR A 131 -2.36 19.44 16.97
C TYR A 131 -1.71 18.09 16.73
N THR A 132 -0.51 17.88 17.27
CA THR A 132 0.26 16.65 17.03
C THR A 132 0.60 15.97 18.34
N SER A 133 0.39 14.66 18.40
CA SER A 133 0.76 13.80 19.52
C SER A 133 1.77 12.75 19.06
N THR A 134 2.78 12.51 19.89
CA THR A 134 3.79 11.46 19.73
C THR A 134 3.71 10.39 20.83
N ASP A 135 2.69 10.46 21.70
CA ASP A 135 2.54 9.62 22.90
C ASP A 135 1.22 8.82 22.94
N GLY A 136 0.61 8.64 21.76
CA GLY A 136 -0.65 7.91 21.59
C GLY A 136 -1.89 8.74 21.88
N GLY A 137 -1.81 10.07 21.73
CA GLY A 137 -2.91 11.00 21.99
C GLY A 137 -3.12 11.32 23.46
N ARG A 138 -2.09 11.15 24.32
CA ARG A 138 -2.16 11.57 25.73
C ARG A 138 -1.92 13.07 25.85
N THR A 139 -0.95 13.60 25.10
CA THR A 139 -0.65 15.03 25.02
C THR A 139 -0.55 15.49 23.56
N PHE A 140 -0.84 16.77 23.33
CA PHE A 140 -0.80 17.37 22.01
C PHE A 140 0.02 18.67 22.01
N ALA A 141 0.96 18.77 21.09
CA ALA A 141 1.65 20.01 20.76
C ALA A 141 0.86 20.77 19.68
N HIS A 142 0.66 22.07 19.89
CA HIS A 142 -0.03 22.95 18.95
C HIS A 142 0.95 23.60 17.97
N THR A 143 0.57 23.67 16.69
CA THR A 143 1.29 24.37 15.63
C THR A 143 0.34 25.36 14.95
N ASN A 144 0.73 26.64 14.94
CA ASN A 144 -0.05 27.74 14.36
C ASN A 144 0.16 27.86 12.84
N GLY A 145 -0.89 28.33 12.15
CA GLY A 145 -0.84 28.68 10.72
C GLY A 145 -0.61 27.48 9.81
N ASP A 146 -0.04 27.73 8.63
CA ASP A 146 0.15 26.74 7.56
C ASP A 146 1.42 25.90 7.69
N GLN A 147 2.21 26.13 8.74
CA GLN A 147 3.41 25.33 8.96
C GLN A 147 3.04 23.89 9.34
N GLU A 148 3.59 22.95 8.58
CA GLU A 148 3.44 21.54 8.87
C GLU A 148 4.23 21.16 10.15
N PRO A 149 3.62 20.43 11.12
CA PRO A 149 4.28 20.06 12.37
C PRO A 149 5.54 19.22 12.18
N VAL A 150 6.57 19.46 13.01
CA VAL A 150 7.88 18.78 12.93
C VAL A 150 7.76 17.27 13.01
N ALA A 151 6.98 16.77 13.97
CA ALA A 151 6.80 15.34 14.18
C ALA A 151 6.08 14.70 12.99
N TRP A 152 5.03 15.35 12.47
CA TRP A 152 4.33 14.87 11.28
C TRP A 152 5.25 14.80 10.07
N ARG A 153 6.01 15.86 9.80
CA ARG A 153 6.99 15.87 8.70
C ARG A 153 8.06 14.80 8.84
N ALA A 154 8.58 14.59 10.06
CA ALA A 154 9.57 13.55 10.31
C ALA A 154 9.01 12.14 10.02
N ALA A 155 7.73 11.91 10.29
CA ALA A 155 7.07 10.63 10.04
C ALA A 155 6.77 10.36 8.55
N GLN A 156 6.71 11.40 7.71
CA GLN A 156 6.61 11.27 6.24
C GLN A 156 7.92 10.77 5.58
N GLY A 157 8.97 10.59 6.37
CA GLY A 157 10.26 10.12 5.89
C GLY A 157 11.29 11.24 5.73
N ARG A 158 12.56 10.83 5.71
CA ARG A 158 13.70 11.76 5.79
C ARG A 158 13.99 12.49 4.47
N PHE A 159 13.61 11.91 3.34
CA PHE A 159 13.80 12.48 2.01
C PHE A 159 12.44 12.82 1.44
N GLN A 160 12.28 14.05 0.96
CA GLN A 160 11.01 14.57 0.46
C GLN A 160 11.24 15.50 -0.73
N ILE A 161 10.18 15.81 -1.47
CA ILE A 161 10.19 16.84 -2.50
C ILE A 161 9.76 18.16 -1.84
N ASP A 162 10.58 19.18 -2.01
CA ASP A 162 10.22 20.55 -1.70
C ASP A 162 9.42 21.12 -2.89
N TYR A 163 8.09 21.03 -2.83
CA TYR A 163 7.20 21.37 -3.96
C TYR A 163 7.42 22.78 -4.54
N PRO A 164 7.62 23.85 -3.74
CA PRO A 164 7.92 25.18 -4.27
C PRO A 164 9.16 25.23 -5.18
N THR A 165 10.19 24.40 -4.91
CA THR A 165 11.45 24.41 -5.68
C THR A 165 11.61 23.20 -6.61
N GLY A 166 10.76 22.18 -6.47
CA GLY A 166 10.89 20.88 -7.13
C GLY A 166 12.16 20.11 -6.76
N ARG A 167 12.89 20.52 -5.70
CA ARG A 167 14.14 19.87 -5.29
C ARG A 167 13.85 18.73 -4.32
N VAL A 168 14.67 17.69 -4.39
CA VAL A 168 14.69 16.68 -3.33
C VAL A 168 15.53 17.20 -2.18
N VAL A 169 14.95 17.17 -0.98
CA VAL A 169 15.55 17.65 0.26
C VAL A 169 15.69 16.50 1.25
N ARG A 170 16.69 16.62 2.12
CA ARG A 170 16.82 15.84 3.34
C ARG A 170 16.35 16.69 4.51
N TRP A 171 15.38 16.18 5.26
CA TRP A 171 14.93 16.80 6.50
C TRP A 171 15.75 16.32 7.70
N ALA A 172 16.06 17.25 8.60
CA ALA A 172 16.61 17.00 9.92
C ALA A 172 15.90 17.92 10.92
N GLY A 173 14.87 17.41 11.59
CA GLY A 173 13.93 18.23 12.35
C GLY A 173 13.26 19.27 11.46
N LEU A 174 13.39 20.55 11.81
CA LEU A 174 12.83 21.68 11.06
C LEU A 174 13.64 22.11 9.84
N ARG A 175 14.85 21.57 9.65
CA ARG A 175 15.75 22.04 8.59
C ARG A 175 15.66 21.15 7.37
N ALA A 176 15.21 21.71 6.25
CA ALA A 176 15.43 21.13 4.93
C ALA A 176 16.84 21.46 4.46
N THR A 177 17.57 20.44 4.02
CA THR A 177 18.84 20.62 3.31
C THR A 177 18.69 20.01 1.93
N PRO A 178 18.78 20.78 0.84
CA PRO A 178 18.79 20.22 -0.49
C PRO A 178 19.86 19.15 -0.64
N LEU A 179 19.56 18.09 -1.39
CA LEU A 179 20.56 17.08 -1.69
C LEU A 179 21.69 17.67 -2.56
N PRO A 180 22.93 17.16 -2.43
CA PRO A 180 24.09 17.71 -3.13
C PRO A 180 23.92 17.79 -4.64
N ALA A 181 23.26 16.80 -5.24
CA ALA A 181 22.95 16.77 -6.66
C ALA A 181 21.43 16.79 -6.89
N LYS A 182 20.99 17.53 -7.93
CA LYS A 182 19.59 17.48 -8.41
C LYS A 182 19.40 16.18 -9.20
N PRO A 183 18.36 15.37 -8.91
CA PRO A 183 18.05 14.21 -9.74
C PRO A 183 17.70 14.67 -11.17
N PRO A 184 18.10 13.90 -12.21
CA PRO A 184 17.74 14.18 -13.59
C PRO A 184 16.27 13.77 -13.88
N VAL A 185 15.33 14.32 -13.10
CA VAL A 185 13.88 14.10 -13.23
C VAL A 185 13.21 15.47 -13.38
N PRO A 186 12.61 15.79 -14.55
CA PRO A 186 12.14 17.14 -14.89
C PRO A 186 11.00 17.66 -13.99
N ALA A 187 10.06 16.80 -13.58
CA ALA A 187 8.99 17.14 -12.64
C ALA A 187 8.75 15.97 -11.67
N PRO A 188 9.47 15.93 -10.53
CA PRO A 188 9.35 14.83 -9.58
C PRO A 188 8.00 14.86 -8.87
N HIS A 189 7.37 13.69 -8.75
CA HIS A 189 6.08 13.48 -8.07
C HIS A 189 6.22 12.77 -6.73
N GLY A 190 7.29 12.00 -6.54
CA GLY A 190 7.59 11.37 -5.25
C GLY A 190 9.05 10.97 -5.10
N VAL A 191 9.43 10.69 -3.85
CA VAL A 191 10.71 10.10 -3.47
C VAL A 191 10.48 9.05 -2.39
N VAL A 192 11.17 7.92 -2.48
CA VAL A 192 11.16 6.88 -1.44
C VAL A 192 12.57 6.37 -1.18
N GLU A 193 12.78 5.83 0.02
CA GLU A 193 13.99 5.07 0.37
C GLU A 193 13.64 3.59 0.48
N ALA A 194 14.28 2.76 -0.35
CA ALA A 194 14.07 1.31 -0.40
C ALA A 194 15.42 0.60 -0.18
N ARG A 195 15.64 0.02 1.01
CA ARG A 195 16.89 -0.70 1.36
C ARG A 195 18.17 0.12 1.07
N GLY A 196 18.14 1.41 1.38
CA GLY A 196 19.27 2.35 1.17
C GLY A 196 19.37 2.90 -0.26
N LEU A 197 18.50 2.48 -1.18
CA LEU A 197 18.32 3.09 -2.49
C LEU A 197 17.32 4.24 -2.39
N LEU A 198 17.72 5.45 -2.76
CA LEU A 198 16.76 6.53 -3.01
C LEU A 198 16.23 6.40 -4.43
N VAL A 199 14.91 6.49 -4.57
CA VAL A 199 14.22 6.48 -5.86
C VAL A 199 13.38 7.74 -5.97
N VAL A 200 13.61 8.51 -7.02
CA VAL A 200 12.80 9.68 -7.39
C VAL A 200 12.12 9.36 -8.70
N ALA A 201 10.82 9.63 -8.79
CA ALA A 201 10.08 9.45 -10.03
C ALA A 201 9.14 10.62 -10.28
N GLY A 202 8.83 10.84 -11.56
CA GLY A 202 8.07 11.98 -12.04
C GLY A 202 7.54 11.75 -13.44
N VAL A 203 6.82 12.74 -13.95
CA VAL A 203 6.23 12.71 -15.29
C VAL A 203 6.54 14.02 -16.00
N ASP A 204 6.89 13.96 -17.28
CA ASP A 204 6.98 15.14 -18.13
C ASP A 204 6.51 14.79 -19.55
N GLY A 205 5.65 15.64 -20.13
CA GLY A 205 5.02 15.40 -21.43
C GLY A 205 4.35 14.03 -21.56
N GLY A 206 3.65 13.56 -20.52
CA GLY A 206 2.98 12.25 -20.48
C GLY A 206 3.91 11.04 -20.32
N LYS A 207 5.23 11.25 -20.18
CA LYS A 207 6.23 10.17 -20.09
C LYS A 207 6.75 10.01 -18.66
N PRO A 208 6.91 8.78 -18.15
CA PRO A 208 7.47 8.53 -16.84
C PRO A 208 9.01 8.69 -16.84
N TYR A 209 9.54 9.30 -15.80
CA TYR A 209 10.98 9.44 -15.55
C TYR A 209 11.32 8.93 -14.15
N ALA A 210 12.51 8.34 -14.01
CA ALA A 210 13.02 7.93 -12.71
C ALA A 210 14.54 8.07 -12.63
N ALA A 211 15.02 8.38 -11.43
CA ALA A 211 16.44 8.36 -11.09
C ALA A 211 16.64 7.67 -9.75
N VAL A 212 17.79 7.03 -9.60
CA VAL A 212 18.17 6.32 -8.38
C VAL A 212 19.48 6.84 -7.81
N SER A 213 19.65 6.71 -6.50
CA SER A 213 20.90 7.02 -5.80
C SER A 213 21.18 6.00 -4.71
N THR A 214 22.41 5.49 -4.68
CA THR A 214 22.92 4.54 -3.68
C THR A 214 23.75 5.21 -2.59
N ASP A 215 24.04 6.50 -2.74
CA ASP A 215 24.92 7.28 -1.86
C ASP A 215 24.19 8.41 -1.13
N ARG A 216 22.87 8.25 -0.97
CA ARG A 216 21.95 9.19 -0.30
C ARG A 216 21.85 10.55 -1.01
N GLY A 217 21.86 10.52 -2.34
CA GLY A 217 21.62 11.67 -3.20
C GLY A 217 22.85 12.55 -3.46
N ARG A 218 24.06 12.03 -3.22
CA ARG A 218 25.29 12.72 -3.62
C ARG A 218 25.48 12.60 -5.12
N THR A 219 25.17 11.43 -5.68
CA THR A 219 25.12 11.18 -7.11
C THR A 219 23.79 10.56 -7.50
N TRP A 220 23.37 10.79 -8.74
CA TRP A 220 22.13 10.26 -9.30
C TRP A 220 22.39 9.57 -10.62
N GLN A 221 21.79 8.41 -10.80
CA GLN A 221 21.77 7.71 -12.06
C GLN A 221 20.36 7.82 -12.66
N SER A 222 20.27 8.36 -13.88
CA SER A 222 19.03 8.28 -14.66
C SER A 222 18.76 6.82 -15.01
N THR A 223 17.53 6.37 -14.80
CA THR A 223 17.10 5.00 -15.06
C THR A 223 15.89 5.05 -15.98
N PRO A 224 16.02 4.66 -17.26
CA PRO A 224 14.91 4.67 -18.20
C PRO A 224 13.72 3.85 -17.66
N VAL A 225 12.53 4.44 -17.71
CA VAL A 225 11.28 3.76 -17.38
C VAL A 225 10.61 3.36 -18.70
N PRO A 226 10.29 2.08 -18.92
CA PRO A 226 9.53 1.67 -20.11
C PRO A 226 8.22 2.47 -20.22
N VAL A 227 8.03 3.15 -21.34
CA VAL A 227 6.83 3.96 -21.60
C VAL A 227 5.68 3.00 -21.87
N PRO A 228 4.54 3.12 -21.16
CA PRO A 228 3.38 2.29 -21.40
C PRO A 228 2.65 2.75 -22.67
N ASP A 229 1.68 1.96 -23.13
CA ASP A 229 0.77 2.42 -24.17
C ASP A 229 -0.11 3.54 -23.60
N GLY A 230 -0.04 4.74 -24.20
CA GLY A 230 -0.74 5.94 -23.73
C GLY A 230 0.08 6.83 -22.79
N GLU A 231 -0.58 7.85 -22.24
CA GLU A 231 0.04 8.84 -21.37
C GLU A 231 -0.05 8.46 -19.89
N VAL A 232 1.00 8.79 -19.14
CA VAL A 232 1.01 8.72 -17.68
C VAL A 232 0.89 10.14 -17.15
N GLY A 233 -0.08 10.40 -16.27
CA GLY A 233 -0.24 11.71 -15.62
C GLY A 233 0.45 11.81 -14.27
N VAL A 234 0.53 10.71 -13.52
CA VAL A 234 1.20 10.66 -12.22
C VAL A 234 1.98 9.36 -12.09
N VAL A 235 3.23 9.44 -11.63
CA VAL A 235 4.02 8.27 -11.23
C VAL A 235 4.34 8.39 -9.76
N ARG A 236 3.99 7.37 -8.99
CA ARG A 236 4.31 7.28 -7.56
C ARG A 236 5.36 6.20 -7.33
N PRO A 237 6.53 6.55 -6.77
CA PRO A 237 7.42 5.56 -6.23
C PRO A 237 6.87 4.99 -4.92
N MET A 238 6.98 3.67 -4.76
CA MET A 238 6.48 2.91 -3.63
C MET A 238 7.52 1.88 -3.19
N VAL A 239 7.42 1.44 -1.94
CA VAL A 239 8.25 0.38 -1.37
C VAL A 239 7.34 -0.78 -0.99
N GLY A 240 7.62 -1.98 -1.48
CA GLY A 240 6.92 -3.18 -1.05
C GLY A 240 7.34 -3.63 0.36
N PRO A 241 6.59 -4.53 1.02
CA PRO A 241 7.00 -5.14 2.30
C PRO A 241 8.33 -5.90 2.22
N ASP A 242 8.68 -6.34 1.02
CA ASP A 242 9.95 -6.93 0.65
C ASP A 242 11.07 -5.90 0.49
N GLY A 243 10.82 -4.60 0.73
CA GLY A 243 11.79 -3.53 0.51
C GLY A 243 12.14 -3.28 -0.95
N GLU A 244 11.40 -3.86 -1.91
CA GLU A 244 11.62 -3.64 -3.34
C GLU A 244 11.01 -2.30 -3.76
N ALA A 245 11.78 -1.50 -4.52
CA ALA A 245 11.29 -0.26 -5.11
C ALA A 245 10.39 -0.54 -6.33
N ARG A 246 9.26 0.16 -6.39
CA ARG A 246 8.22 -0.01 -7.41
C ARG A 246 7.70 1.33 -7.87
N LEU A 247 7.13 1.37 -9.08
CA LEU A 247 6.41 2.53 -9.59
C LEU A 247 4.97 2.14 -9.93
N VAL A 248 4.04 3.04 -9.62
CA VAL A 248 2.65 2.97 -10.09
C VAL A 248 2.34 4.25 -10.85
N GLY A 249 1.99 4.10 -12.12
CA GLY A 249 1.75 5.18 -13.08
C GLY A 249 0.27 5.26 -13.43
N TRP A 250 -0.39 6.30 -12.98
CA TRP A 250 -1.81 6.53 -13.26
C TRP A 250 -1.99 7.37 -14.53
N PRO A 251 -3.02 7.09 -15.34
CA PRO A 251 -3.40 7.96 -16.45
C PRO A 251 -3.77 9.37 -15.93
N PRO A 252 -3.72 10.42 -16.78
CA PRO A 252 -4.00 11.79 -16.37
C PRO A 252 -5.34 12.01 -15.67
N ASP A 253 -6.37 11.32 -16.12
CA ASP A 253 -7.73 11.38 -15.55
C ASP A 253 -7.92 10.51 -14.29
N ARG A 254 -6.90 9.68 -13.96
CA ARG A 254 -6.92 8.69 -12.88
C ARG A 254 -8.07 7.69 -12.95
N SER A 255 -8.67 7.50 -14.12
CA SER A 255 -9.85 6.67 -14.29
C SER A 255 -9.53 5.27 -14.82
N GLY A 256 -8.38 5.08 -15.49
CA GLY A 256 -7.96 3.80 -16.06
C GLY A 256 -7.09 2.94 -15.16
N PHE A 257 -6.79 1.72 -15.61
CA PHE A 257 -5.84 0.83 -14.95
C PHE A 257 -4.40 1.41 -15.01
N PRO A 258 -3.64 1.42 -13.90
CA PRO A 258 -2.32 2.03 -13.89
C PRO A 258 -1.25 1.13 -14.53
N ALA A 259 -0.23 1.75 -15.10
CA ALA A 259 0.99 1.06 -15.48
C ALA A 259 1.85 0.76 -14.23
N LEU A 260 2.49 -0.42 -14.22
CA LEU A 260 3.19 -0.96 -13.06
C LEU A 260 4.64 -1.28 -13.42
N TRP A 261 5.59 -0.94 -12.56
CA TRP A 261 7.00 -1.29 -12.74
C TRP A 261 7.68 -1.72 -11.46
N ARG A 262 8.72 -2.52 -11.65
CA ARG A 262 9.63 -3.05 -10.61
C ARG A 262 11.05 -2.63 -10.87
N TYR A 263 11.83 -2.42 -9.81
CA TYR A 263 13.25 -2.15 -9.91
C TYR A 263 14.08 -3.41 -9.66
N LEU A 264 14.69 -3.95 -10.72
CA LEU A 264 15.59 -5.12 -10.67
C LEU A 264 17.01 -4.74 -11.13
N GLY A 265 17.50 -3.57 -10.72
CA GLY A 265 18.68 -2.90 -11.29
C GLY A 265 18.38 -2.07 -12.54
N ARG A 266 17.20 -2.30 -13.13
CA ARG A 266 16.54 -1.47 -14.15
C ARG A 266 15.02 -1.53 -13.92
N TRP A 267 14.29 -0.57 -14.49
CA TRP A 267 12.84 -0.62 -14.48
C TRP A 267 12.33 -1.67 -15.45
N VAL A 268 11.55 -2.61 -14.93
CA VAL A 268 10.89 -3.65 -15.71
C VAL A 268 9.39 -3.43 -15.58
N ALA A 269 8.71 -3.27 -16.71
CA ALA A 269 7.25 -3.21 -16.74
C ALA A 269 6.68 -4.52 -16.21
N VAL A 270 5.58 -4.44 -15.46
CA VAL A 270 4.83 -5.60 -14.98
C VAL A 270 3.55 -5.67 -15.80
N PRO A 271 3.46 -6.61 -16.77
CA PRO A 271 2.23 -6.83 -17.51
C PRO A 271 1.12 -7.26 -16.57
N ALA A 272 -0.11 -6.88 -16.90
CA ALA A 272 -1.30 -7.24 -16.14
C ALA A 272 -2.38 -7.78 -17.09
N ALA A 273 -2.04 -8.74 -17.95
CA ALA A 273 -3.00 -9.25 -18.94
C ALA A 273 -4.30 -9.72 -18.26
N GLY A 274 -5.45 -9.30 -18.83
CA GLY A 274 -6.77 -9.58 -18.25
C GLY A 274 -7.23 -8.60 -17.15
N HIS A 275 -6.51 -7.50 -16.94
CA HIS A 275 -6.92 -6.49 -15.96
C HIS A 275 -8.27 -5.83 -16.31
N PRO A 276 -9.04 -5.37 -15.31
CA PRO A 276 -10.25 -4.57 -15.56
C PRO A 276 -9.90 -3.23 -16.21
N ALA A 277 -10.88 -2.58 -16.84
CA ALA A 277 -10.67 -1.29 -17.51
C ALA A 277 -10.17 -0.18 -16.56
N ARG A 278 -10.53 -0.25 -15.27
CA ARG A 278 -10.14 0.70 -14.24
C ARG A 278 -9.71 0.03 -12.95
N ALA A 279 -8.92 0.76 -12.17
CA ALA A 279 -8.58 0.43 -10.78
C ALA A 279 -8.80 1.66 -9.90
N ASP A 280 -9.21 1.46 -8.66
CA ASP A 280 -9.43 2.53 -7.69
C ASP A 280 -8.22 2.68 -6.75
N SER A 281 -7.49 1.59 -6.49
CA SER A 281 -6.29 1.59 -5.66
C SER A 281 -5.36 0.44 -6.02
N VAL A 282 -4.05 0.66 -5.84
CA VAL A 282 -3.00 -0.34 -6.07
C VAL A 282 -1.96 -0.26 -4.96
N VAL A 283 -1.60 -1.41 -4.39
CA VAL A 283 -0.57 -1.50 -3.35
C VAL A 283 0.40 -2.66 -3.60
N PRO A 284 1.68 -2.51 -3.26
CA PRO A 284 2.64 -3.60 -3.37
C PRO A 284 2.42 -4.64 -2.25
N LEU A 285 2.33 -5.93 -2.59
CA LEU A 285 2.08 -6.99 -1.60
C LEU A 285 3.35 -7.74 -1.17
N THR A 286 3.99 -8.41 -2.12
CA THR A 286 5.18 -9.27 -1.96
C THR A 286 5.98 -9.23 -3.26
N THR A 287 7.13 -9.89 -3.34
CA THR A 287 8.03 -9.88 -4.49
C THR A 287 7.30 -9.97 -5.82
N GLY A 288 7.30 -8.85 -6.54
CA GLY A 288 6.69 -8.70 -7.86
C GLY A 288 5.16 -8.77 -7.95
N ARG A 289 4.44 -8.68 -6.83
CA ARG A 289 2.97 -8.74 -6.79
C ARG A 289 2.33 -7.44 -6.34
N PHE A 290 1.27 -7.04 -7.02
CA PHE A 290 0.45 -5.88 -6.64
C PHE A 290 -0.97 -6.35 -6.31
N ALA A 291 -1.53 -5.87 -5.19
CA ALA A 291 -2.97 -5.92 -4.99
C ALA A 291 -3.58 -4.74 -5.72
N VAL A 292 -4.70 -5.00 -6.36
CA VAL A 292 -5.51 -4.00 -7.04
C VAL A 292 -6.92 -4.11 -6.49
N ASN A 293 -7.56 -2.98 -6.21
CA ASN A 293 -9.02 -2.96 -6.05
C ASN A 293 -9.63 -2.12 -7.17
N GLY A 294 -10.78 -2.57 -7.68
CA GLY A 294 -11.51 -1.90 -8.74
C GLY A 294 -13.02 -2.23 -8.68
N PRO A 295 -13.76 -2.01 -9.78
CA PRO A 295 -15.21 -2.23 -9.85
C PRO A 295 -15.63 -3.67 -9.57
N ASP A 296 -14.69 -4.60 -9.71
CA ASP A 296 -14.87 -6.03 -9.56
C ASP A 296 -14.43 -6.57 -8.19
N GLY A 297 -14.03 -5.68 -7.27
CA GLY A 297 -13.41 -6.03 -5.99
C GLY A 297 -11.90 -6.21 -6.13
N ALA A 298 -11.32 -7.00 -5.23
CA ALA A 298 -9.88 -7.24 -5.20
C ALA A 298 -9.39 -8.20 -6.31
N GLY A 299 -8.21 -7.90 -6.81
CA GLY A 299 -7.41 -8.81 -7.62
C GLY A 299 -5.92 -8.63 -7.34
N VAL A 300 -5.14 -9.48 -7.99
CA VAL A 300 -3.68 -9.48 -7.90
C VAL A 300 -3.08 -9.41 -9.30
N VAL A 301 -2.06 -8.58 -9.46
CA VAL A 301 -1.15 -8.68 -10.60
C VAL A 301 0.05 -9.50 -10.19
N ALA A 302 0.24 -10.64 -10.83
CA ALA A 302 1.36 -11.55 -10.62
C ALA A 302 1.70 -12.25 -11.95
N ASP A 303 2.98 -12.53 -12.18
CA ASP A 303 3.43 -13.36 -13.30
C ASP A 303 2.90 -12.90 -14.68
N GLY A 304 2.73 -11.58 -14.85
CA GLY A 304 2.28 -10.96 -16.10
C GLY A 304 0.76 -10.91 -16.30
N ARG A 305 -0.03 -11.36 -15.33
CA ARG A 305 -1.49 -11.49 -15.42
C ARG A 305 -2.20 -10.85 -14.24
N TYR A 306 -3.45 -10.49 -14.47
CA TYR A 306 -4.39 -10.11 -13.42
C TYR A 306 -5.31 -11.30 -13.11
N ASP A 307 -5.38 -11.67 -11.84
CA ASP A 307 -6.30 -12.68 -11.33
C ASP A 307 -7.20 -12.06 -10.25
N ARG A 308 -8.49 -12.39 -10.28
CA ARG A 308 -9.42 -11.99 -9.22
C ARG A 308 -9.10 -12.76 -7.94
N LEU A 309 -9.31 -12.11 -6.81
CA LEU A 309 -9.13 -12.71 -5.49
C LEU A 309 -10.48 -12.76 -4.77
N ASP A 310 -10.76 -13.90 -4.14
CA ASP A 310 -11.95 -14.07 -3.28
C ASP A 310 -11.76 -13.46 -1.89
N TRP A 311 -11.11 -12.30 -1.83
CA TRP A 311 -10.96 -11.53 -0.61
C TRP A 311 -12.27 -10.81 -0.29
N PRO A 312 -12.56 -10.52 1.00
CA PRO A 312 -13.77 -9.80 1.40
C PRO A 312 -13.73 -8.30 1.06
N VAL A 313 -12.97 -7.90 0.04
CA VAL A 313 -12.77 -6.52 -0.40
C VAL A 313 -13.76 -6.20 -1.52
N ALA A 314 -14.77 -5.40 -1.19
CA ALA A 314 -15.72 -4.87 -2.14
C ALA A 314 -15.18 -3.63 -2.90
N PRO A 315 -15.78 -3.23 -4.04
CA PRO A 315 -15.37 -2.08 -4.84
C PRO A 315 -15.30 -0.75 -4.07
N LYS A 316 -16.12 -0.58 -3.03
CA LYS A 316 -16.13 0.62 -2.16
C LYS A 316 -14.86 0.80 -1.32
N HIS A 317 -13.99 -0.20 -1.24
CA HIS A 317 -12.80 -0.15 -0.40
C HIS A 317 -11.63 0.52 -1.13
N TYR A 318 -10.93 1.42 -0.46
CA TYR A 318 -9.64 1.91 -0.92
C TYR A 318 -8.52 1.12 -0.24
N LEU A 319 -7.62 0.53 -1.01
CA LEU A 319 -6.50 -0.25 -0.47
C LEU A 319 -5.32 0.64 -0.09
N THR A 320 -4.80 0.44 1.11
CA THR A 320 -3.51 0.97 1.57
C THR A 320 -2.70 -0.14 2.23
N LEU A 321 -1.39 0.09 2.37
CA LEU A 321 -0.49 -0.82 3.06
C LEU A 321 0.19 -0.07 4.20
N LEU A 322 0.06 -0.61 5.41
CA LEU A 322 0.70 -0.05 6.59
C LEU A 322 2.17 -0.44 6.66
N ALA A 323 2.94 0.28 7.48
CA ALA A 323 4.39 0.05 7.63
C ALA A 323 4.74 -1.35 8.17
N ASP A 324 3.82 -1.99 8.91
CA ASP A 324 3.96 -3.36 9.41
C ASP A 324 3.56 -4.44 8.37
N GLY A 325 3.18 -4.03 7.15
CA GLY A 325 2.75 -4.92 6.07
C GLY A 325 1.26 -5.31 6.12
N THR A 326 0.49 -4.75 7.05
CA THR A 326 -0.96 -4.95 7.09
C THR A 326 -1.61 -4.30 5.87
N LEU A 327 -2.39 -5.09 5.13
CA LEU A 327 -3.23 -4.57 4.06
C LEU A 327 -4.52 -4.03 4.68
N VAL A 328 -4.87 -2.79 4.33
CA VAL A 328 -6.09 -2.14 4.79
C VAL A 328 -7.01 -1.91 3.61
N GLY A 329 -8.27 -2.30 3.72
CA GLY A 329 -9.34 -1.90 2.82
C GLY A 329 -10.28 -0.96 3.54
N ARG A 330 -10.29 0.32 3.17
CA ARG A 330 -11.12 1.33 3.85
C ARG A 330 -12.37 1.66 3.06
N ALA A 331 -13.53 1.52 3.67
CA ALA A 331 -14.81 2.02 3.17
C ALA A 331 -15.36 3.13 4.09
N PRO A 332 -16.44 3.84 3.71
CA PRO A 332 -17.05 4.85 4.56
C PRO A 332 -17.59 4.32 5.90
N ASP A 333 -17.86 3.02 6.00
CA ASP A 333 -18.58 2.41 7.10
C ASP A 333 -17.86 1.27 7.81
N GLU A 334 -16.74 0.83 7.25
CA GLU A 334 -15.96 -0.27 7.78
C GLU A 334 -14.50 -0.15 7.36
N VAL A 335 -13.64 -0.79 8.14
CA VAL A 335 -12.23 -1.01 7.78
C VAL A 335 -11.96 -2.50 7.79
N LEU A 336 -11.42 -3.00 6.70
CA LEU A 336 -10.88 -4.36 6.60
C LEU A 336 -9.38 -4.32 6.89
N LEU A 337 -8.93 -5.21 7.77
CA LEU A 337 -7.52 -5.43 8.06
C LEU A 337 -7.16 -6.85 7.63
N ALA A 338 -6.05 -6.98 6.90
CA ALA A 338 -5.54 -8.27 6.48
C ALA A 338 -4.08 -8.42 6.90
N THR A 339 -3.85 -9.29 7.88
CA THR A 339 -2.51 -9.64 8.38
C THR A 339 -2.07 -10.99 7.84
N GLY A 340 -0.76 -11.23 7.84
CA GLY A 340 -0.17 -12.47 7.35
C GLY A 340 0.16 -12.47 5.85
N PRO A 341 0.66 -13.61 5.32
CA PRO A 341 1.10 -13.72 3.94
C PRO A 341 -0.09 -13.70 2.97
N VAL A 342 0.15 -13.28 1.72
CA VAL A 342 -0.88 -13.10 0.68
C VAL A 342 -1.80 -14.32 0.51
N GLY A 343 -1.25 -15.54 0.54
CA GLY A 343 -2.02 -16.77 0.36
C GLY A 343 -2.75 -17.28 1.62
N ASN A 344 -2.52 -16.67 2.79
CA ASN A 344 -3.15 -17.06 4.05
C ASN A 344 -3.38 -15.83 4.93
N ARG A 345 -4.06 -14.83 4.36
CA ARG A 345 -4.39 -13.60 5.10
C ARG A 345 -5.52 -13.88 6.08
N ARG A 346 -5.36 -13.39 7.31
CA ARG A 346 -6.43 -13.33 8.30
C ARG A 346 -7.13 -12.00 8.17
N TRP A 347 -8.44 -12.06 7.93
CA TRP A 347 -9.27 -10.89 7.70
C TRP A 347 -10.03 -10.50 8.95
N VAL A 348 -10.01 -9.22 9.25
CA VAL A 348 -10.79 -8.60 10.30
C VAL A 348 -11.61 -7.48 9.68
N ARG A 349 -12.91 -7.46 9.94
CA ARG A 349 -13.80 -6.35 9.62
C ARG A 349 -14.06 -5.57 10.90
N VAL A 350 -13.66 -4.31 10.91
CA VAL A 350 -13.89 -3.39 12.03
C VAL A 350 -15.01 -2.43 11.66
N VAL A 351 -16.06 -2.44 12.49
CA VAL A 351 -17.19 -1.50 12.40
C VAL A 351 -17.24 -0.74 13.71
N LEU A 352 -17.09 0.58 13.63
CA LEU A 352 -17.18 1.47 14.79
C LEU A 352 -18.30 2.47 14.57
N ALA A 353 -19.21 2.56 15.52
CA ALA A 353 -20.37 3.44 15.41
C ALA A 353 -20.79 4.05 16.76
N PRO A 354 -21.60 5.12 16.75
CA PRO A 354 -22.26 5.62 17.95
C PRO A 354 -23.12 4.53 18.61
N ALA A 355 -23.16 4.54 19.95
CA ALA A 355 -24.06 3.72 20.77
C ALA A 355 -25.51 4.24 20.79
#